data_AF-A0A2T6D6U3-F1
#
_entry.id   AF-A0A2T6D6U3-F1
#
_cell.length_a   1.000
_cell.length_b   1.000
_cell.length_c   1.000
_cell.angle_alpha   90.00
_cell.angle_beta   90.00
_cell.angle_gamma   90.00
#
_symmetry.space_group_name_H-M   'P 1'
#
loop_
_entity.id
_entity.type
_entity.pdbx_description
1 polymer ?
#
loop_
_entity_poly.entity_id
_entity_poly.type
_entity_poly.pdbx_seq_one_letter_code
_entity_poly.pdbx_strand_id
1 'polypeptide(L)'
;MRALTMKGVLLAISVIFTFSGCCEYKVIQRFSLANGVSVEILRETEWEHSPILFYTVRESGSVRVPRTFFDTAGDEELQMIDSDKGVVGFVLTSAPSDVVILFDQTTGESWPQTLGEESTEAALSRGERMLLVLQAAFPRREFVLKN
;
A
#
# COMPACT_ATOMS: atom_id res chain seq x y z
N MET A 1 12.24 -35.89 62.12
CA MET A 1 12.58 -34.45 62.13
C MET A 1 12.78 -33.98 60.70
N ARG A 2 12.29 -32.76 60.41
CA ARG A 2 12.42 -31.98 59.16
C ARG A 2 13.92 -31.83 58.76
N ALA A 3 14.35 -31.48 57.55
CA ALA A 3 13.83 -30.53 56.56
C ALA A 3 14.37 -30.88 55.15
N LEU A 4 13.53 -30.90 54.11
CA LEU A 4 13.37 -29.83 53.11
C LEU A 4 14.68 -29.18 52.62
N THR A 5 15.25 -29.73 51.54
CA THR A 5 16.20 -29.04 50.66
C THR A 5 15.42 -28.12 49.73
N MET A 6 15.50 -26.80 49.97
CA MET A 6 14.89 -25.79 49.09
C MET A 6 15.71 -25.65 47.80
N LYS A 7 15.02 -25.90 46.69
CA LYS A 7 15.44 -25.60 45.32
C LYS A 7 15.53 -24.07 45.15
N GLY A 8 16.73 -23.53 44.94
CA GLY A 8 16.91 -22.18 44.41
C GLY A 8 16.85 -22.22 42.90
N VAL A 9 15.67 -22.02 42.31
CA VAL A 9 15.52 -21.79 40.88
C VAL A 9 15.86 -20.32 40.61
N LEU A 10 17.00 -20.06 39.98
CA LEU A 10 17.30 -18.76 39.39
C LEU A 10 16.30 -18.52 38.25
N LEU A 11 15.35 -17.61 38.46
CA LEU A 11 14.54 -17.04 37.39
C LEU A 11 15.38 -15.96 36.70
N ALA A 12 16.08 -16.36 35.63
CA ALA A 12 16.65 -15.43 34.68
C ALA A 12 15.50 -14.74 33.93
N ILE A 13 15.15 -13.52 34.33
CA ILE A 13 14.26 -12.66 33.55
C ILE A 13 15.08 -12.16 32.36
N SER A 14 15.02 -12.93 31.27
CA SER A 14 15.51 -12.49 29.98
C SER A 14 14.60 -11.37 29.49
N VAL A 15 14.99 -10.12 29.71
CA VAL A 15 14.41 -8.97 29.03
C VAL A 15 14.84 -9.07 27.57
N ILE A 16 13.99 -9.69 26.75
CA ILE A 16 14.11 -9.64 25.31
C ILE A 16 13.74 -8.21 24.92
N PHE A 17 14.75 -7.36 24.73
CA PHE A 17 14.60 -6.15 23.94
C PHE A 17 14.33 -6.60 22.50
N THR A 18 13.05 -6.76 22.17
CA THR A 18 12.65 -6.74 20.77
C THR A 18 12.86 -5.30 20.30
N PHE A 19 14.04 -5.01 19.75
CA PHE A 19 14.22 -3.88 18.84
C PHE A 19 13.37 -4.18 17.61
N SER A 20 12.05 -4.01 17.73
CA SER A 20 11.19 -3.77 16.58
C SER A 20 11.48 -2.34 16.16
N GLY A 21 12.56 -2.16 15.40
CA GLY A 21 12.62 -1.07 14.44
C GLY A 21 11.52 -1.31 13.41
N CYS A 22 10.27 -1.12 13.81
CA CYS A 22 9.18 -1.03 12.87
C CYS A 22 9.32 0.37 12.29
N CYS A 23 9.75 0.44 11.03
CA CYS A 23 9.63 1.65 10.21
C CYS A 23 8.27 2.29 10.54
N GLU A 24 8.29 3.51 11.07
CA GLU A 24 7.06 4.21 11.40
C GLU A 24 6.49 4.79 10.10
N TYR A 25 5.18 4.58 9.90
CA TYR A 25 4.49 5.06 8.71
C TYR A 25 3.34 5.96 9.14
N LYS A 26 3.22 7.09 8.46
CA LYS A 26 2.11 8.01 8.65
C LYS A 26 1.18 7.93 7.44
N VAL A 27 -0.11 7.70 7.67
CA VAL A 27 -1.12 7.87 6.62
C VAL A 27 -1.23 9.36 6.31
N ILE A 28 -0.90 9.75 5.08
CA ILE A 28 -0.93 11.14 4.61
C ILE A 28 -2.18 11.44 3.78
N GLN A 29 -2.73 10.44 3.09
CA GLN A 29 -3.98 10.55 2.33
C GLN A 29 -4.81 9.27 2.50
N ARG A 30 -6.13 9.41 2.54
CA ARG A 30 -7.06 8.28 2.57
C ARG A 30 -8.19 8.55 1.58
N PHE A 31 -8.38 7.62 0.67
CA PHE A 31 -9.47 7.64 -0.30
C PHE A 31 -10.47 6.56 0.07
N SER A 32 -11.69 6.96 0.40
CA SER A 32 -12.78 6.04 0.69
C SER A 32 -13.47 5.62 -0.60
N LEU A 33 -13.60 4.31 -0.78
CA LEU A 33 -14.32 3.66 -1.87
C LEU A 33 -15.61 3.02 -1.32
N ALA A 34 -16.37 2.38 -2.21
CA ALA A 34 -17.59 1.67 -1.81
C ALA A 34 -17.28 0.50 -0.84
N ASN A 35 -18.33 0.02 -0.15
CA ASN A 35 -18.29 -1.19 0.67
C ASN A 35 -17.24 -1.20 1.79
N GLY A 36 -16.84 -0.03 2.29
CA GLY A 36 -15.85 0.08 3.37
C GLY A 36 -14.42 -0.22 2.91
N VAL A 37 -14.17 -0.16 1.59
CA VAL A 37 -12.83 -0.21 1.03
C VAL A 37 -12.18 1.18 1.13
N SER A 38 -10.89 1.24 1.45
CA SER A 38 -10.11 2.46 1.42
C SER A 38 -8.71 2.23 0.89
N VAL A 39 -8.23 3.15 0.06
CA VAL A 39 -6.82 3.22 -0.34
C VAL A 39 -6.14 4.27 0.53
N GLU A 40 -5.10 3.86 1.26
CA GLU A 40 -4.34 4.74 2.15
C GLU A 40 -2.94 4.94 1.57
N ILE A 41 -2.52 6.20 1.47
CA ILE A 41 -1.16 6.57 1.10
C ILE A 41 -0.37 6.79 2.39
N LEU A 42 0.73 6.07 2.51
CA LEU A 42 1.59 6.10 3.67
C LEU A 42 2.94 6.72 3.31
N ARG A 43 3.48 7.50 4.25
CA ARG A 43 4.84 8.04 4.19
C ARG A 43 5.67 7.38 5.28
N GLU A 44 6.85 6.88 4.92
CA GLU A 44 7.85 6.44 5.89
C GLU A 44 8.47 7.65 6.59
N THR A 45 8.50 7.64 7.93
CA THR A 45 8.91 8.81 8.73
C THR A 45 10.38 8.82 9.12
N GLU A 46 11.14 7.73 8.86
CA GLU A 46 12.55 7.63 9.22
C GLU A 46 13.50 8.36 8.25
N TRP A 47 13.05 8.61 7.01
CA TRP A 47 13.85 9.25 5.96
C TRP A 47 13.39 10.70 5.72
N GLU A 48 13.68 11.59 6.68
CA GLU A 48 13.21 12.99 6.66
C GLU A 48 13.62 13.79 5.41
N HIS A 49 14.69 13.38 4.71
CA HIS A 49 15.19 14.09 3.52
C HIS A 49 14.71 13.54 2.18
N SER A 50 14.21 12.29 2.15
CA SER A 50 13.66 11.66 0.94
C SER A 50 12.54 10.69 1.37
N PRO A 51 11.36 11.19 1.74
CA PRO A 51 10.30 10.33 2.20
C PRO A 51 9.89 9.38 1.08
N ILE A 52 9.72 8.10 1.41
CA ILE A 52 9.24 7.08 0.48
C ILE A 52 7.73 6.94 0.67
N LEU A 53 6.98 6.90 -0.44
CA LEU A 53 5.55 6.65 -0.41
C LEU A 53 5.22 5.17 -0.65
N PHE A 54 4.19 4.73 0.06
CA PHE A 54 3.59 3.41 -0.08
C PHE A 54 2.09 3.58 -0.16
N TYR A 55 1.39 2.61 -0.76
CA TYR A 55 -0.04 2.49 -0.63
C TYR A 55 -0.43 1.16 0.02
N THR A 56 -1.58 1.14 0.67
CA THR A 56 -2.24 -0.10 1.11
C THR A 56 -3.73 0.04 0.80
N VAL A 57 -4.37 -1.09 0.54
CA VAL A 57 -5.83 -1.15 0.41
C VAL A 57 -6.36 -1.91 1.61
N ARG A 58 -7.35 -1.30 2.29
CA ARG A 58 -8.04 -1.89 3.42
C ARG A 58 -9.50 -2.08 3.09
N GLU A 59 -10.09 -3.13 3.64
CA GLU A 59 -11.52 -3.41 3.52
C GLU A 59 -12.05 -3.74 4.92
N SER A 60 -12.97 -2.92 5.42
CA SER A 60 -13.54 -3.07 6.77
C SER A 60 -12.48 -3.24 7.87
N GLY A 61 -11.36 -2.53 7.75
CA GLY A 61 -10.23 -2.55 8.70
C GLY A 61 -9.16 -3.60 8.42
N SER A 62 -9.46 -4.62 7.61
CA SER A 62 -8.51 -5.68 7.22
C SER A 62 -7.63 -5.23 6.05
N VAL A 63 -6.36 -5.63 6.04
CA VAL A 63 -5.45 -5.33 4.92
C VAL A 63 -5.77 -6.28 3.76
N ARG A 64 -6.17 -5.71 2.63
CA ARG A 64 -6.44 -6.44 1.38
C ARG A 64 -5.22 -6.44 0.46
N VAL A 65 -4.58 -5.29 0.34
CA VAL A 65 -3.32 -5.10 -0.39
C VAL A 65 -2.26 -4.69 0.63
N PRO A 66 -1.17 -5.46 0.82
CA PRO A 66 -0.10 -5.09 1.71
C PRO A 66 0.55 -3.77 1.27
N ARG A 67 1.31 -3.14 2.16
CA ARG A 67 2.06 -1.93 1.84
C ARG A 67 2.92 -2.18 0.60
N THR A 68 2.68 -1.38 -0.42
CA THR A 68 3.31 -1.52 -1.73
C THR A 68 3.94 -0.18 -2.10
N PHE A 69 5.22 -0.21 -2.45
CA PHE A 69 5.96 0.95 -2.92
C PHE A 69 5.45 1.38 -4.31
N PHE A 70 5.45 2.68 -4.56
CA PHE A 70 5.25 3.24 -5.89
C PHE A 70 6.21 4.41 -6.11
N ASP A 71 6.83 4.47 -7.30
CA ASP A 71 7.94 5.39 -7.59
C ASP A 71 7.47 6.83 -7.80
N THR A 72 7.37 7.58 -6.69
CA THR A 72 7.06 9.01 -6.69
C THR A 72 7.75 9.76 -5.56
N ALA A 73 7.77 11.09 -5.64
CA ALA A 73 8.33 11.93 -4.60
C ALA A 73 7.50 11.90 -3.31
N GLY A 74 8.19 11.94 -2.17
CA GLY A 74 7.62 11.76 -0.82
C GLY A 74 6.57 12.78 -0.38
N ASP A 75 6.49 13.92 -1.06
CA ASP A 75 5.58 15.02 -0.78
C ASP A 75 4.39 15.11 -1.74
N GLU A 76 4.25 14.16 -2.67
CA GLU A 76 3.21 14.24 -3.69
C GLU A 76 1.79 13.96 -3.19
N GLU A 77 0.86 14.77 -3.69
CA GLU A 77 -0.58 14.60 -3.49
C GLU A 77 -1.20 13.82 -4.66
N LEU A 78 -2.11 12.89 -4.34
CA LEU A 78 -2.76 12.08 -5.36
C LEU A 78 -4.21 12.53 -5.58
N GLN A 79 -4.65 12.45 -6.82
CA GLN A 79 -6.05 12.57 -7.19
C GLN A 79 -6.61 11.19 -7.55
N MET A 80 -7.75 10.85 -6.97
CA MET A 80 -8.49 9.65 -7.32
C MET A 80 -9.37 9.88 -8.56
N ILE A 81 -9.36 8.92 -9.49
CA ILE A 81 -10.18 8.88 -10.70
C ILE A 81 -10.95 7.56 -10.71
N ASP A 82 -12.27 7.62 -10.55
CA ASP A 82 -13.15 6.46 -10.64
C ASP A 82 -13.66 6.28 -12.06
N SER A 83 -13.51 5.08 -12.63
CA SER A 83 -14.02 4.76 -13.97
C SER A 83 -15.52 4.48 -14.03
N ASP A 84 -16.19 4.37 -12.88
CA ASP A 84 -17.56 3.82 -12.73
C ASP A 84 -17.71 2.39 -13.28
N LYS A 85 -16.59 1.72 -13.60
CA LYS A 85 -16.51 0.36 -14.16
C LYS A 85 -15.71 -0.59 -13.28
N GLY A 86 -15.59 -0.26 -11.99
CA GLY A 86 -14.90 -1.06 -10.99
C GLY A 86 -13.41 -0.74 -10.84
N VAL A 87 -12.77 -0.12 -11.84
CA VAL A 87 -11.36 0.30 -11.73
C VAL A 87 -11.26 1.74 -11.24
N VAL A 88 -10.39 1.97 -10.26
CA VAL A 88 -10.03 3.29 -9.75
C VAL A 88 -8.53 3.51 -10.00
N GLY A 89 -8.19 4.66 -10.57
CA GLY A 89 -6.82 5.12 -10.73
C GLY A 89 -6.47 6.23 -9.76
N PHE A 90 -5.20 6.33 -9.39
CA PHE A 90 -4.67 7.44 -8.61
C PHE A 90 -3.55 8.09 -9.42
N VAL A 91 -3.72 9.38 -9.70
CA VAL A 91 -2.79 10.18 -10.49
C VAL A 91 -2.07 11.19 -9.62
N LEU A 92 -0.86 11.59 -10.05
CA LEU A 92 -0.16 12.70 -9.41
C LEU A 92 -0.91 14.00 -9.66
N THR A 93 -1.09 14.82 -8.63
CA THR A 93 -1.71 16.15 -8.80
C THR A 93 -0.82 17.06 -9.66
N SER A 94 0.50 16.92 -9.55
CA SER A 94 1.50 17.63 -10.35
C SER A 94 1.56 17.15 -11.82
N ALA A 95 1.17 15.90 -12.08
CA ALA A 95 1.12 15.29 -13.41
C ALA A 95 -0.15 14.42 -13.59
N PRO A 96 -1.33 15.03 -13.87
CA PRO A 96 -2.63 14.33 -13.86
C PRO A 96 -2.82 13.23 -14.92
N SER A 97 -1.85 13.06 -15.82
CA SER A 97 -1.78 11.96 -16.79
C SER A 97 -1.07 10.73 -16.25
N ASP A 98 -0.23 10.88 -15.22
CA ASP A 98 0.61 9.82 -14.68
C ASP A 98 -0.18 9.04 -13.63
N VAL A 99 -0.55 7.81 -13.97
CA VAL A 99 -1.25 6.87 -13.09
C VAL A 99 -0.21 6.06 -12.33
N VAL A 100 -0.15 6.25 -11.01
CA VAL A 100 0.83 5.59 -10.14
C VAL A 100 0.26 4.42 -9.37
N ILE A 101 -1.06 4.38 -9.18
CA ILE A 101 -1.75 3.27 -8.53
C ILE A 101 -3.03 2.97 -9.32
N LEU A 102 -3.32 1.68 -9.50
CA LEU A 102 -4.61 1.19 -9.97
C LEU A 102 -5.16 0.15 -8.99
N PHE A 103 -6.47 0.19 -8.78
CA PHE A 103 -7.18 -0.80 -7.98
C PHE A 103 -8.49 -1.19 -8.65
N ASP A 104 -8.69 -2.49 -8.86
CA ASP A 104 -9.94 -3.06 -9.35
C ASP A 104 -10.78 -3.54 -8.17
N GLN A 105 -11.88 -2.84 -7.90
CA GLN A 105 -12.82 -3.14 -6.82
C GLN A 105 -13.56 -4.48 -7.03
N THR A 106 -13.59 -5.00 -8.26
CA THR A 106 -14.30 -6.24 -8.61
C THR A 106 -13.45 -7.47 -8.32
N THR A 107 -12.17 -7.42 -8.70
CA THR A 107 -11.22 -8.55 -8.54
C THR A 107 -10.40 -8.44 -7.26
N GLY A 108 -10.28 -7.23 -6.71
CA GLY A 108 -9.37 -6.91 -5.61
C GLY A 108 -7.90 -6.84 -6.05
N GLU A 109 -7.63 -6.87 -7.36
CA GLU A 109 -6.29 -6.70 -7.88
C GLU A 109 -5.82 -5.25 -7.79
N SER A 110 -4.52 -5.05 -7.65
CA SER A 110 -3.91 -3.73 -7.70
C SER A 110 -2.61 -3.72 -8.51
N TRP A 111 -2.16 -2.53 -8.86
CA TRP A 111 -0.87 -2.25 -9.46
C TRP A 111 -0.29 -1.00 -8.80
N PRO A 112 1.02 -0.95 -8.48
CA PRO A 112 2.11 -1.85 -8.90
C PRO A 112 2.35 -3.13 -8.07
N GLN A 113 1.49 -3.47 -7.10
CA GLN A 113 1.66 -4.68 -6.28
C GLN A 113 1.90 -5.93 -7.15
N THR A 114 2.94 -6.72 -6.81
CA THR A 114 3.17 -8.05 -7.37
C THR A 114 2.41 -9.12 -6.57
N LEU A 115 1.88 -10.13 -7.27
CA LEU A 115 1.10 -11.21 -6.67
C LEU A 115 1.88 -12.53 -6.65
N GLY A 116 2.30 -13.00 -5.47
CA GLY A 116 3.03 -14.28 -5.36
C GLY A 116 4.38 -14.25 -6.07
N GLU A 117 4.62 -15.21 -6.96
CA GLU A 117 5.85 -15.30 -7.78
C GLU A 117 5.70 -14.58 -9.15
N GLU A 118 4.77 -13.64 -9.24
CA GLU A 118 4.54 -12.88 -10.46
C GLU A 118 5.77 -12.08 -10.92
N SER A 119 6.03 -12.09 -12.24
CA SER A 119 7.07 -11.27 -12.86
C SER A 119 6.65 -9.81 -12.99
N THR A 120 7.62 -8.90 -13.04
CA THR A 120 7.37 -7.48 -13.29
C THR A 120 6.58 -7.23 -14.58
N GLU A 121 6.82 -8.01 -15.63
CA GLU A 121 6.10 -7.91 -16.91
C GLU A 121 4.62 -8.32 -16.79
N ALA A 122 4.33 -9.36 -16.00
CA ALA A 122 2.96 -9.79 -15.74
C ALA A 122 2.20 -8.77 -14.88
N ALA A 123 2.87 -8.18 -13.88
CA ALA A 123 2.31 -7.08 -13.11
C ALA A 123 2.02 -5.86 -14.00
N LEU A 124 2.96 -5.47 -14.87
CA LEU A 124 2.77 -4.39 -15.84
C LEU A 124 1.59 -4.69 -16.78
N SER A 125 1.53 -5.90 -17.34
CA SER A 125 0.42 -6.33 -18.20
C SER A 125 -0.93 -6.26 -17.47
N ARG A 126 -0.97 -6.56 -16.17
CA ARG A 126 -2.18 -6.35 -15.35
C ARG A 126 -2.51 -4.86 -15.22
N GLY A 127 -1.51 -4.04 -14.91
CA GLY A 127 -1.65 -2.58 -14.87
C GLY A 127 -2.25 -2.04 -16.17
N GLU A 128 -1.73 -2.47 -17.33
CA GLU A 128 -2.19 -2.03 -18.65
C GLU A 128 -3.64 -2.42 -18.91
N ARG A 129 -4.06 -3.64 -18.54
CA ARG A 129 -5.47 -4.04 -18.64
C ARG A 129 -6.40 -3.14 -17.82
N MET A 130 -6.01 -2.80 -16.59
CA MET A 130 -6.77 -1.87 -15.75
C MET A 130 -6.76 -0.45 -16.32
N LEU A 131 -5.62 0.01 -16.86
CA LEU A 131 -5.51 1.32 -17.51
C LEU A 131 -6.47 1.45 -18.69
N LEU A 132 -6.65 0.41 -19.49
CA LEU A 132 -7.61 0.41 -20.60
C LEU A 132 -9.06 0.64 -20.13
N VAL A 133 -9.44 0.09 -18.97
CA VAL A 133 -10.77 0.34 -18.38
C VAL A 133 -10.91 1.81 -18.00
N LEU A 134 -9.88 2.38 -17.37
CA LEU A 134 -9.85 3.79 -16.98
C LEU A 134 -9.89 4.72 -18.21
N GLN A 135 -9.08 4.46 -19.24
CA GLN A 135 -9.07 5.23 -20.48
C GLN A 135 -10.39 5.15 -21.23
N ALA A 136 -11.06 3.98 -21.23
CA ALA A 136 -12.37 3.83 -21.84
C ALA A 136 -13.47 4.62 -21.10
N ALA A 137 -13.29 4.95 -19.82
CA ALA A 137 -14.18 5.85 -19.08
C ALA A 137 -13.87 7.33 -19.36
N PHE A 138 -12.62 7.66 -19.70
CA PHE A 138 -12.16 9.03 -19.95
C PHE A 138 -11.47 9.18 -21.31
N PRO A 139 -12.20 9.06 -22.44
CA PRO A 139 -11.60 9.01 -23.78
C PRO A 139 -10.89 10.29 -24.24
N ARG A 140 -11.02 11.39 -23.48
CA ARG A 140 -10.35 12.68 -23.75
C ARG A 140 -9.12 12.91 -22.86
N ARG A 141 -8.78 11.96 -21.99
CA ARG A 141 -7.60 12.03 -21.12
C ARG A 141 -6.61 10.97 -21.58
N GLU A 142 -5.35 11.38 -21.69
CA GLU A 142 -4.25 10.47 -21.89
C GLU A 142 -3.70 10.08 -20.53
N PHE A 143 -3.93 8.82 -20.16
CA PHE A 143 -3.39 8.23 -18.95
C PHE A 143 -2.24 7.28 -19.31
N VAL A 144 -1.17 7.32 -18.52
CA VAL A 144 0.02 6.47 -18.70
C VAL A 144 0.41 5.89 -17.35
N LEU A 145 0.80 4.62 -17.31
CA LEU A 145 1.35 4.01 -16.10
C LEU A 145 2.71 4.62 -15.77
N LYS A 146 2.89 4.99 -14.50
CA LYS A 146 4.15 5.51 -13.98
C LYS A 146 4.49 4.81 -12.68
N ASN A 147 5.60 4.06 -12.69
CA ASN A 147 6.19 3.41 -11.53
C ASN A 147 7.64 3.02 -11.84
#